data_AF-A0A075FSA9-F1
#
_entry.id   AF-A0A075FSA9-F1
#
_cell.length_a   1.000
_cell.length_b   1.000
_cell.length_c   1.000
_cell.angle_alpha   90.00
_cell.angle_beta   90.00
_cell.angle_gamma   90.00
#
_symmetry.space_group_name_H-M   'P 1'
#
loop_
_entity.id
_entity.type
_entity.pdbx_description
1 polymer ?
#
loop_
_entity_poly.entity_id
_entity_poly.type
_entity_poly.pdbx_seq_one_letter_code
_entity_poly.pdbx_strand_id
1 'polypeptide(L)'
;MPNIYSGSSGKRYKTNFKIENFFEEVSKALLAIVKTNYQLIVFGPGETKKKFVNFLSKTQIGQNYEIKIIEGVDSSGEDGIHIFTKSSSMKEIISNSKLAKVSDIIDQVMFLANKKVISLQWVWMRLKEQMNMVL
;
A
#
# COMPACT_ATOMS: atom_id res chain seq x y z
N MET A 1 10.31 -5.58 13.14
CA MET A 1 9.55 -6.79 13.52
C MET A 1 10.27 -8.00 12.97
N PRO A 2 10.25 -9.15 13.65
CA PRO A 2 10.79 -10.39 13.10
C PRO A 2 9.92 -10.90 11.95
N ASN A 3 10.56 -11.52 10.96
CA ASN A 3 9.88 -12.19 9.86
C ASN A 3 9.01 -13.34 10.40
N ILE A 4 7.75 -13.42 9.97
CA ILE A 4 6.88 -14.56 10.26
C ILE A 4 7.05 -15.57 9.13
N TYR A 5 7.55 -16.76 9.45
CA TYR A 5 7.80 -17.82 8.50
C TYR A 5 6.66 -18.84 8.54
N SER A 6 6.19 -19.28 7.37
CA SER A 6 5.11 -20.28 7.28
C SER A 6 5.51 -21.65 7.82
N GLY A 7 6.81 -21.94 8.00
CA GLY A 7 7.30 -23.25 8.39
C GLY A 7 7.02 -24.36 7.37
N SER A 8 6.40 -24.01 6.23
CA SER A 8 6.06 -24.92 5.15
C SER A 8 7.28 -25.08 4.25
N SER A 9 7.92 -26.26 4.32
CA SER A 9 8.84 -26.68 3.27
C SER A 9 8.01 -27.05 2.05
N GLY A 10 8.31 -26.49 0.87
CA GLY A 10 7.65 -26.86 -0.39
C GLY A 10 7.85 -28.32 -0.80
N LYS A 11 8.70 -29.07 -0.07
CA LYS A 11 8.87 -30.52 -0.21
C LYS A 11 7.73 -31.20 0.54
N ARG A 12 6.98 -32.06 -0.17
CA ARG A 12 5.83 -32.84 0.31
C ARG A 12 6.20 -33.81 1.44
N TYR A 13 6.55 -33.32 2.62
CA TYR A 13 6.56 -34.11 3.84
C TYR A 13 5.19 -33.99 4.48
N LYS A 14 4.60 -35.13 4.90
CA LYS A 14 3.33 -35.21 5.65
C LYS A 14 3.45 -34.35 6.91
N THR A 15 3.13 -33.08 6.79
CA THR A 15 2.90 -32.17 7.90
C THR A 15 1.47 -31.69 7.75
N ASN A 16 0.75 -31.60 8.85
CA ASN A 16 -0.65 -31.18 8.89
C ASN A 16 -0.75 -29.65 8.69
N PHE A 17 0.00 -29.12 7.72
CA PHE A 17 0.12 -27.69 7.46
C PHE A 17 -1.19 -27.18 6.87
N LYS A 18 -1.94 -26.47 7.71
CA LYS A 18 -3.11 -25.69 7.31
C LYS A 18 -2.63 -24.26 7.11
N ILE A 19 -2.69 -23.79 5.88
CA ILE A 19 -2.27 -22.44 5.52
C ILE A 19 -3.11 -21.37 6.23
N GLU A 20 -4.33 -21.72 6.62
CA GLU A 20 -5.24 -20.89 7.40
C GLU A 20 -4.66 -20.55 8.78
N ASN A 21 -3.98 -21.50 9.45
CA ASN A 21 -3.34 -21.24 10.74
C ASN A 21 -2.24 -20.17 10.59
N PHE A 22 -1.47 -20.24 9.51
CA PHE A 22 -0.47 -19.22 9.19
C PHE A 22 -1.13 -17.86 8.91
N PHE A 23 -2.24 -17.85 8.17
CA PHE A 23 -2.99 -16.61 7.94
C PHE A 23 -3.56 -15.99 9.22
N GLU A 24 -4.00 -16.82 10.18
CA GLU A 24 -4.43 -16.34 11.50
C GLU A 24 -3.29 -15.68 12.27
N GLU A 25 -2.11 -16.28 12.29
CA GLU A 25 -0.92 -15.70 12.95
C GLU A 25 -0.55 -14.34 12.35
N VAL A 26 -0.52 -14.25 11.01
CA VAL A 26 -0.26 -12.99 10.30
C VAL A 26 -1.34 -11.96 10.60
N SER A 27 -2.62 -12.35 10.62
CA SER A 27 -3.74 -11.45 10.93
C SER A 27 -3.66 -10.91 12.37
N LYS A 28 -3.34 -11.76 13.36
CA LYS A 28 -3.13 -11.31 14.75
C LYS A 28 -1.98 -10.33 14.87
N ALA A 29 -0.86 -10.60 14.19
CA ALA A 29 0.27 -9.68 14.17
C ALA A 29 -0.09 -8.35 13.51
N LEU A 30 -0.83 -8.37 12.39
CA LEU A 30 -1.30 -7.17 11.72
C LEU A 30 -2.17 -6.31 12.63
N LEU A 31 -3.15 -6.89 13.33
CA LEU A 31 -4.05 -6.17 14.25
C LEU A 31 -3.30 -5.36 15.33
N ALA A 32 -2.14 -5.83 15.78
CA ALA A 32 -1.34 -5.13 16.78
C ALA A 32 -0.64 -3.86 16.24
N ILE A 33 -0.57 -3.68 14.92
CA ILE A 33 0.26 -2.67 14.26
C ILE A 33 -0.60 -1.67 13.47
N VAL A 34 -1.65 -2.18 12.81
CA VAL A 34 -2.48 -1.37 11.92
C VAL A 34 -3.21 -0.29 12.71
N LYS A 35 -3.13 0.94 12.20
CA LYS A 35 -3.84 2.11 12.73
C LYS A 35 -4.89 2.57 11.74
N THR A 36 -5.88 3.30 12.23
CA THR A 36 -6.88 3.97 11.39
C THR A 36 -6.24 4.73 10.24
N ASN A 37 -6.79 4.58 9.04
CA ASN A 37 -6.34 5.16 7.75
C ASN A 37 -5.12 4.50 7.10
N TYR A 38 -4.66 3.33 7.58
CA TYR A 38 -3.62 2.59 6.87
C TYR A 38 -4.21 1.82 5.69
N GLN A 39 -3.53 1.85 4.56
CA GLN A 39 -3.82 0.99 3.41
C GLN A 39 -2.93 -0.25 3.51
N LEU A 40 -3.53 -1.44 3.44
CA LEU A 40 -2.79 -2.70 3.46
C LEU A 40 -2.44 -3.09 2.02
N ILE A 41 -1.16 -3.30 1.77
CA ILE A 41 -0.66 -3.72 0.46
C ILE A 41 -0.24 -5.18 0.56
N VAL A 42 -0.79 -6.03 -0.29
CA VAL A 42 -0.48 -7.47 -0.34
C VAL A 42 0.11 -7.80 -1.70
N PHE A 43 1.30 -8.38 -1.70
CA PHE A 43 2.02 -8.81 -2.90
C PHE A 43 2.73 -10.15 -2.67
N GLY A 44 3.14 -10.79 -3.77
CA GLY A 44 3.87 -12.06 -3.75
C GLY A 44 3.50 -12.97 -4.93
N PRO A 45 4.30 -14.04 -5.14
CA PRO A 45 4.13 -14.95 -6.26
C PRO A 45 2.88 -15.81 -6.13
N GLY A 46 2.24 -16.05 -7.27
CA GLY A 46 1.12 -16.99 -7.40
C GLY A 46 -0.19 -16.54 -6.73
N GLU A 47 -0.99 -17.53 -6.34
CA GLU A 47 -2.37 -17.36 -5.87
C GLU A 47 -2.50 -17.17 -4.35
N THR A 48 -1.41 -17.38 -3.60
CA THR A 48 -1.42 -17.28 -2.13
C THR A 48 -1.85 -15.90 -1.64
N LYS A 49 -1.45 -14.83 -2.34
CA LYS A 49 -1.89 -13.46 -2.04
C LYS A 49 -3.41 -13.28 -2.14
N LYS A 50 -4.05 -13.86 -3.17
CA LYS A 50 -5.51 -13.78 -3.36
C LYS A 50 -6.24 -14.59 -2.29
N LYS A 51 -5.73 -15.78 -1.96
CA LYS A 51 -6.26 -16.60 -0.85
C LYS A 51 -6.17 -15.86 0.49
N PHE A 52 -5.05 -15.19 0.75
CA PHE A 52 -4.87 -14.41 1.98
C PHE A 52 -5.82 -13.22 2.06
N VAL A 53 -5.99 -12.44 0.97
CA VAL A 53 -6.96 -11.33 0.96
C VAL A 53 -8.39 -11.84 1.15
N ASN A 54 -8.76 -12.96 0.53
CA ASN A 54 -10.07 -13.59 0.75
C ASN A 54 -10.24 -14.17 2.18
N PHE A 55 -9.15 -14.49 2.85
CA PHE A 55 -9.18 -14.82 4.27
C PHE A 55 -9.39 -13.56 5.12
N LEU A 56 -8.65 -12.48 4.84
CA LEU A 56 -8.76 -11.21 5.54
C LEU A 56 -10.13 -10.54 5.39
N SER A 57 -10.80 -10.70 4.24
CA SER A 57 -12.15 -10.15 4.00
C SER A 57 -13.20 -10.67 4.99
N LYS A 58 -12.97 -11.86 5.56
CA LYS A 58 -13.83 -12.48 6.57
C LYS A 58 -13.47 -12.04 8.00
N THR A 59 -12.42 -11.26 8.16
CA THR A 59 -11.90 -10.81 9.46
C THR A 59 -12.14 -9.31 9.66
N GLN A 60 -11.93 -8.82 10.88
CA GLN A 60 -12.04 -7.40 11.22
C GLN A 60 -11.09 -6.52 10.39
N ILE A 61 -9.94 -7.05 9.94
CA ILE A 61 -9.00 -6.30 9.10
C ILE A 61 -9.65 -5.95 7.75
N GLY A 62 -10.26 -6.93 7.07
CA GLY A 62 -10.83 -6.71 5.74
C GLY A 62 -12.08 -5.84 5.73
N GLN A 63 -12.76 -5.68 6.88
CA GLN A 63 -13.91 -4.79 7.01
C GLN A 63 -13.51 -3.34 7.29
N ASN A 64 -12.38 -3.13 7.99
CA ASN A 64 -11.99 -1.82 8.51
C ASN A 64 -10.90 -1.13 7.70
N TYR A 65 -10.21 -1.85 6.81
CA TYR A 65 -9.08 -1.31 6.07
C TYR A 65 -9.19 -1.59 4.57
N GLU A 66 -8.69 -0.63 3.78
CA GLU A 66 -8.54 -0.82 2.35
C GLU A 66 -7.35 -1.76 2.07
N ILE A 67 -7.63 -2.89 1.41
CA ILE A 67 -6.63 -3.87 1.02
C ILE A 67 -6.42 -3.80 -0.49
N LYS A 68 -5.19 -3.55 -0.93
CA LYS A 68 -4.80 -3.52 -2.34
C LYS A 68 -3.86 -4.68 -2.67
N ILE A 69 -4.24 -5.47 -3.67
CA ILE A 69 -3.37 -6.53 -4.21
C ILE A 69 -2.49 -5.93 -5.30
N ILE A 70 -1.19 -6.18 -5.22
CA ILE A 70 -0.23 -5.76 -6.24
C ILE A 70 0.27 -6.98 -6.99
N GLU A 71 0.15 -6.91 -8.32
CA GLU A 71 0.68 -7.90 -9.25
C GLU A 71 2.07 -7.48 -9.75
N GLY A 72 2.85 -8.46 -10.24
CA GLY A 72 4.19 -8.22 -10.81
C GLY A 72 5.34 -8.21 -9.80
N VAL A 73 5.08 -8.54 -8.53
CA VAL A 73 6.13 -8.80 -7.53
C VAL A 73 6.18 -10.30 -7.26
N ASP A 74 7.08 -10.98 -7.95
CA ASP A 74 7.26 -12.44 -7.88
C ASP A 74 8.24 -12.89 -6.79
N SER A 75 8.43 -12.04 -5.77
CA SER A 75 9.25 -12.34 -4.60
C SER A 75 8.48 -12.07 -3.31
N SER A 76 8.84 -12.79 -2.26
CA SER A 76 8.22 -12.75 -0.93
C SER A 76 9.23 -12.38 0.14
N GLY A 77 8.76 -11.98 1.31
CA GLY A 77 9.62 -11.62 2.44
C GLY A 77 10.40 -10.34 2.18
N GLU A 78 11.62 -10.26 2.72
CA GLU A 78 12.47 -9.07 2.64
C GLU A 78 12.81 -8.67 1.20
N ASP A 79 13.17 -9.65 0.36
CA ASP A 79 13.46 -9.42 -1.05
C ASP A 79 12.24 -8.87 -1.80
N GLY A 80 11.05 -9.40 -1.49
CA GLY A 80 9.78 -8.90 -2.03
C GLY A 80 9.53 -7.45 -1.66
N ILE A 81 9.80 -7.05 -0.41
CA ILE A 81 9.70 -5.66 0.05
C ILE A 81 10.69 -4.78 -0.72
N HIS A 82 11.93 -5.24 -0.88
CA HIS A 82 12.96 -4.48 -1.59
C HIS A 82 12.59 -4.25 -3.06
N ILE A 83 12.08 -5.27 -3.75
CA ILE A 83 11.61 -5.16 -5.13
C ILE A 83 10.38 -4.24 -5.22
N PHE A 84 9.41 -4.42 -4.32
CA PHE A 84 8.19 -3.62 -4.29
C PHE A 84 8.48 -2.14 -4.10
N THR A 85 9.37 -1.76 -3.19
CA THR A 85 9.72 -0.34 -2.94
C THR A 85 10.30 0.37 -4.17
N LYS A 86 10.91 -0.38 -5.10
CA LYS A 86 11.45 0.14 -6.36
C LYS A 86 10.46 0.06 -7.54
N SER A 87 9.34 -0.62 -7.36
CA SER A 87 8.35 -0.87 -8.41
C SER A 87 7.60 0.39 -8.85
N SER A 88 7.11 0.40 -10.09
CA SER A 88 6.20 1.42 -10.59
C SER A 88 4.89 1.46 -9.78
N SER A 89 4.38 0.30 -9.38
CA SER A 89 3.17 0.17 -8.55
C SER A 89 3.29 0.93 -7.23
N MET A 90 4.46 0.87 -6.57
CA MET A 90 4.69 1.67 -5.36
C MET A 90 4.72 3.16 -5.67
N LYS A 91 5.42 3.58 -6.74
CA LYS A 91 5.45 4.99 -7.17
C LYS A 91 4.06 5.53 -7.43
N GLU A 92 3.18 4.74 -8.07
CA GLU A 92 1.80 5.11 -8.36
C GLU A 92 0.92 5.19 -7.09
N ILE A 93 1.12 4.28 -6.13
CA ILE A 93 0.40 4.32 -4.85
C ILE A 93 0.81 5.56 -4.06
N ILE A 94 2.11 5.87 -4.02
CA ILE A 94 2.62 7.08 -3.37
C ILE A 94 2.17 8.33 -4.11
N SER A 95 2.19 8.35 -5.46
CA SER A 95 1.78 9.51 -6.25
C SER A 95 0.31 9.86 -6.06
N ASN A 96 -0.53 8.87 -5.78
CA ASN A 96 -1.93 9.07 -5.44
C ASN A 96 -2.15 9.50 -3.98
N SER A 97 -1.13 9.44 -3.12
CA SER A 97 -1.24 9.91 -1.74
C SER A 97 -1.44 11.42 -1.68
N LYS A 98 -2.15 11.91 -0.64
CA LYS A 98 -2.43 13.34 -0.45
C LYS A 98 -1.16 14.20 -0.53
N LEU A 99 -0.03 13.71 -0.05
CA LEU A 99 1.26 14.42 -0.07
C LEU A 99 1.83 14.57 -1.48
N ALA A 100 1.75 13.54 -2.31
CA ALA A 100 2.25 13.63 -3.68
C ALA A 100 1.36 14.52 -4.54
N LYS A 101 0.03 14.49 -4.34
CA LYS A 101 -0.88 15.45 -4.98
C LYS A 101 -0.57 16.89 -4.56
N VAL A 102 -0.30 17.13 -3.28
CA VAL A 102 0.10 18.46 -2.79
C VAL A 102 1.45 18.89 -3.37
N SER A 103 2.42 17.98 -3.47
CA SER A 103 3.72 18.25 -4.11
C SER A 103 3.56 18.61 -5.60
N ASP A 104 2.78 17.83 -6.36
CA ASP A 104 2.51 18.10 -7.77
C ASP A 104 1.83 19.46 -7.97
N ILE A 105 0.91 19.84 -7.09
CA ILE A 105 0.27 21.16 -7.13
C ILE A 105 1.30 22.27 -6.89
N ILE A 106 2.19 22.10 -5.91
CA ILE A 106 3.25 23.07 -5.62
C ILE A 106 4.20 23.19 -6.82
N ASP A 107 4.58 22.07 -7.44
CA ASP A 107 5.48 22.04 -8.59
C ASP A 107 4.84 22.69 -9.83
N GLN A 108 3.55 22.44 -10.08
CA GLN A 108 2.79 23.13 -11.14
C GLN A 108 2.71 24.63 -10.89
N VAL A 109 2.47 25.04 -9.64
CA VAL A 109 2.43 26.45 -9.24
C VAL A 109 3.80 27.11 -9.42
N MET A 110 4.89 26.47 -9.00
CA MET A 110 6.25 26.97 -9.20
C MET A 110 6.59 27.09 -10.69
N PHE A 111 6.21 26.11 -11.50
CA PHE A 111 6.40 26.15 -12.95
C PHE A 111 5.66 27.33 -13.60
N LEU A 112 4.40 27.55 -13.22
CA LEU A 112 3.60 28.68 -13.71
C LEU A 112 4.15 30.04 -13.25
N ALA A 113 4.62 30.13 -12.00
CA ALA A 113 5.23 31.33 -11.46
C ALA A 113 6.56 31.66 -12.17
N ASN A 114 7.38 30.66 -12.47
CA ASN A 114 8.65 30.81 -13.19
C ASN A 114 8.45 31.32 -14.62
N LYS A 115 7.31 31.00 -15.26
CA LYS A 115 6.97 31.53 -16.61
C LYS A 115 6.51 32.99 -16.63
N LYS A 116 6.43 33.71 -15.49
CA LYS A 116 5.97 35.12 -15.41
C LYS A 116 4.56 35.38 -15.97
N VAL A 117 3.67 34.39 -16.00
CA VAL A 117 2.34 34.54 -16.62
C VAL A 117 1.24 34.96 -15.64
N ILE A 118 1.40 34.78 -14.32
CA ILE A 118 0.27 34.91 -13.37
C ILE A 118 0.68 35.62 -12.06
N SER A 119 -0.19 36.48 -11.53
CA SER A 119 0.01 37.13 -10.22
C SER A 119 -0.10 36.12 -9.07
N LEU A 120 0.77 36.26 -8.05
CA LEU A 120 0.79 35.43 -6.85
C LEU A 120 -0.58 35.35 -6.12
N GLN A 121 -1.41 36.39 -6.27
CA GLN A 121 -2.74 36.46 -5.69
C GLN A 121 -3.73 35.49 -6.36
N TRP A 122 -3.63 35.32 -7.68
CA TRP A 122 -4.44 34.36 -8.44
C TRP A 122 -4.04 32.91 -8.13
N VAL A 123 -2.74 32.69 -7.96
CA VAL A 123 -2.17 31.41 -7.52
C VAL A 123 -2.70 31.01 -6.14
N TRP A 124 -2.68 31.95 -5.18
CA TRP A 124 -3.15 31.71 -3.82
C TRP A 124 -4.65 31.41 -3.76
N MET A 125 -5.45 32.09 -4.59
CA MET A 125 -6.89 31.86 -4.67
C MET A 125 -7.24 30.47 -5.22
N ARG A 126 -6.51 30.01 -6.26
CA ARG A 126 -6.69 28.67 -6.84
C ARG A 126 -6.20 27.55 -5.92
N LEU A 127 -5.12 27.76 -5.16
CA LEU A 127 -4.66 26.82 -4.14
C LEU A 127 -5.72 26.60 -3.05
N LYS A 128 -6.35 27.69 -2.58
CA LYS A 128 -7.41 27.62 -1.57
C LYS A 128 -8.64 26.84 -2.05
N GLU A 129 -9.01 27.01 -3.31
CA GLU A 129 -10.15 26.32 -3.94
C GLU A 129 -9.87 24.81 -4.12
N GLN A 130 -8.65 24.44 -4.52
CA GLN A 130 -8.24 23.04 -4.65
C GLN A 130 -8.11 22.34 -3.28
N MET A 131 -7.62 23.03 -2.25
CA MET A 131 -7.54 22.50 -0.88
C MET A 131 -8.94 22.25 -0.27
N ASN A 132 -9.93 23.11 -0.57
CA ASN A 132 -11.31 22.94 -0.10
C ASN A 132 -12.08 21.80 -0.78
N MET A 133 -11.62 21.29 -1.93
CA MET A 133 -12.21 20.10 -2.57
C MET A 133 -11.61 18.77 -2.04
N VAL A 134 -10.52 18.84 -1.26
CA VAL A 134 -9.78 17.65 -0.76
C VAL A 134 -10.04 17.37 0.73
N LEU A 135 -10.71 18.29 1.43
CA LEU A 135 -11.22 18.15 2.81
C LEU A 135 -12.71 17.80 2.79
#